data_AF-A0A519NXP9-F1
#
_entry.id   AF-A0A519NXP9-F1
#
_cell.length_a   1.000
_cell.length_b   1.000
_cell.length_c   1.000
_cell.angle_alpha   90.00
_cell.angle_beta   90.00
_cell.angle_gamma   90.00
#
_symmetry.space_group_name_H-M   'P 1'
#
loop_
_entity.id
_entity.type
_entity.pdbx_description
1 polymer ?
#
loop_
_entity_poly.entity_id
_entity_poly.type
_entity_poly.pdbx_seq_one_letter_code
_entity_poly.pdbx_strand_id
1 'polypeptide(L)'
;KNSLGGEVAVAPPSAIQDRWARRFADPVPAFASGWMGVKARARQRGVELPLVISDHADWQELTDTFLELKPQEVWITHGREEGLLRWAEINGQKARALRLVGYEEEDDEAVAA
;
A
#
# COMPACT_ATOMS: atom_id res chain seq x y z
N LYS A 1 -34.50 10.56 6.68
CA LYS A 1 -34.28 9.74 7.90
C LYS A 1 -32.86 9.18 7.80
N ASN A 2 -31.89 9.91 8.36
CA ASN A 2 -30.48 9.51 8.39
C ASN A 2 -30.30 8.53 9.54
N SER A 3 -30.27 7.23 9.25
CA SER A 3 -30.21 6.15 10.23
C SER A 3 -28.79 5.56 10.39
N LEU A 4 -27.75 6.30 9.98
CA LEU A 4 -26.38 5.79 9.92
C LEU A 4 -25.38 6.59 10.78
N GLY A 5 -25.87 7.44 11.68
CA GLY A 5 -25.01 8.14 12.63
C GLY A 5 -24.38 7.13 13.60
N GLY A 6 -23.04 7.04 13.59
CA GLY A 6 -22.28 6.07 14.38
C GLY A 6 -22.02 4.72 13.68
N GLU A 7 -22.49 4.54 12.46
CA GLU A 7 -22.27 3.32 11.67
C GLU A 7 -21.02 3.43 10.78
N VAL A 8 -20.45 2.29 10.39
CA VAL A 8 -19.36 2.21 9.41
C VAL A 8 -19.88 1.68 8.09
N ALA A 9 -19.70 2.45 7.01
CA ALA A 9 -20.02 2.02 5.66
C ALA A 9 -18.72 1.68 4.90
N VAL A 10 -18.67 0.48 4.31
CA VAL A 10 -17.56 0.03 3.46
C VAL A 10 -17.98 0.09 2.01
N ALA A 11 -17.16 0.70 1.17
CA ALA A 11 -17.42 0.85 -0.26
C ALA A 11 -16.11 0.84 -1.05
N PRO A 12 -16.16 0.63 -2.38
CA PRO A 12 -14.99 0.76 -3.24
C PRO A 12 -14.40 2.19 -3.17
N PRO A 13 -13.10 2.36 -3.47
CA PRO A 13 -12.41 3.66 -3.42
C PRO A 13 -13.13 4.78 -4.21
N SER A 14 -13.69 4.45 -5.37
CA SER A 14 -14.39 5.40 -6.25
C SER A 14 -15.65 6.00 -5.61
N ALA A 15 -16.24 5.33 -4.62
CA ALA A 15 -17.45 5.80 -3.94
C ALA A 15 -17.18 6.96 -2.97
N ILE A 16 -15.94 7.21 -2.55
CA ILE A 16 -15.64 8.25 -1.56
C ILE A 16 -15.92 9.66 -2.12
N GLN A 17 -15.69 9.88 -3.41
CA GLN A 17 -15.86 11.20 -4.05
C GLN A 17 -17.17 11.34 -4.85
N ASP A 18 -17.97 10.28 -4.92
CA ASP A 18 -19.14 10.22 -5.78
C ASP A 18 -20.38 10.89 -5.16
N ARG A 19 -21.52 10.81 -5.87
CA ARG A 19 -22.80 11.34 -5.36
C ARG A 19 -23.46 10.47 -4.29
N TRP A 20 -23.10 9.19 -4.19
CA TRP A 20 -23.58 8.29 -3.16
C TRP A 20 -23.04 8.70 -1.79
N ALA A 21 -21.75 9.02 -1.67
CA ALA A 21 -21.14 9.48 -0.41
C ALA A 21 -21.77 10.76 0.15
N ARG A 22 -22.27 11.65 -0.72
CA ARG A 22 -22.94 12.90 -0.32
C ARG A 22 -24.30 12.69 0.36
N ARG A 23 -24.84 11.47 0.34
CA ARG A 23 -26.10 11.12 1.03
C ARG A 23 -25.92 10.92 2.53
N PHE A 24 -24.68 10.67 2.97
CA PHE A 24 -24.35 10.55 4.38
C PHE A 24 -24.23 11.94 5.00
N ALA A 25 -24.76 12.10 6.21
CA ALA A 25 -24.61 13.34 6.95
C ALA A 25 -23.29 13.31 7.73
N ASP A 26 -22.40 14.25 7.40
CA ASP A 26 -21.10 14.46 8.05
C ASP A 26 -20.25 13.17 8.17
N PRO A 27 -20.00 12.45 7.05
CA PRO A 27 -19.14 11.27 7.10
C PRO A 27 -17.69 11.67 7.36
N VAL A 28 -16.96 10.89 8.15
CA VAL A 28 -15.49 10.96 8.24
C VAL A 28 -14.90 10.08 7.13
N PRO A 29 -14.28 10.64 6.08
CA PRO A 29 -13.71 9.84 5.00
C PRO A 29 -12.48 9.08 5.50
N ALA A 30 -12.59 7.75 5.54
CA ALA A 30 -11.49 6.86 5.89
C ALA A 30 -11.03 6.07 4.66
N PHE A 31 -9.74 5.75 4.62
CA PHE A 31 -9.18 4.87 3.59
C PHE A 31 -8.23 3.86 4.23
N ALA A 32 -8.40 2.59 3.88
CA ALA A 32 -7.65 1.46 4.40
C ALA A 32 -6.65 0.97 3.35
N SER A 33 -5.36 1.21 3.57
CA SER A 33 -4.28 0.78 2.67
C SER A 33 -2.92 0.89 3.37
N GLY A 34 -1.96 0.02 3.04
CA GLY A 34 -0.58 0.12 3.52
C GLY A 34 0.06 1.47 3.17
N TRP A 35 -0.33 2.07 2.03
CA TRP A 35 0.13 3.39 1.61
C TRP A 35 -0.36 4.54 2.49
N MET A 36 -1.30 4.31 3.41
CA MET A 36 -1.76 5.33 4.36
C MET A 36 -0.71 5.72 5.39
N GLY A 37 0.39 4.96 5.50
CA GLY A 37 1.60 5.40 6.22
C GLY A 37 2.32 6.59 5.55
N VAL A 38 2.12 6.79 4.23
CA VAL A 38 2.74 7.88 3.49
C VAL A 38 1.86 9.13 3.54
N LYS A 39 2.23 10.10 4.37
CA LYS A 39 1.49 11.36 4.58
C LYS A 39 1.08 12.08 3.29
N ALA A 40 1.97 12.07 2.28
CA ALA A 40 1.68 12.69 0.99
C ALA A 40 0.50 12.02 0.25
N ARG A 41 0.42 10.68 0.29
CA ARG A 41 -0.65 9.90 -0.36
C ARG A 41 -1.99 10.11 0.36
N ALA A 42 -2.00 10.11 1.69
CA ALA A 42 -3.19 10.40 2.48
C ALA A 42 -3.75 11.81 2.16
N ARG A 43 -2.87 12.81 2.13
CA ARG A 43 -3.24 14.20 1.78
C ARG A 43 -3.76 14.33 0.35
N GLN A 44 -3.09 13.72 -0.63
CA GLN A 44 -3.51 13.75 -2.04
C GLN A 44 -4.90 13.14 -2.24
N ARG A 45 -5.26 12.12 -1.46
CA ARG A 45 -6.56 11.46 -1.54
C ARG A 45 -7.66 12.14 -0.72
N GLY A 46 -7.34 13.21 0.03
CA GLY A 46 -8.32 13.89 0.89
C GLY A 46 -8.87 12.99 2.00
N VAL A 47 -8.07 12.02 2.44
CA VAL A 47 -8.46 11.07 3.50
C VAL A 47 -8.31 11.76 4.85
N GLU A 48 -9.40 11.84 5.61
CA GLU A 48 -9.40 12.43 6.94
C GLU A 48 -8.87 11.44 7.98
N LEU A 49 -9.28 10.17 7.87
CA LEU A 49 -8.82 9.09 8.74
C LEU A 49 -8.00 8.05 7.95
N PRO A 50 -6.66 8.16 7.89
CA PRO A 50 -5.81 7.17 7.24
C PRO A 50 -5.69 5.91 8.11
N LEU A 51 -6.10 4.76 7.57
CA LEU A 51 -5.96 3.46 8.21
C LEU A 51 -4.84 2.67 7.52
N VAL A 52 -3.73 2.45 8.24
CA VAL A 52 -2.58 1.71 7.72
C VAL A 52 -2.84 0.22 7.88
N ILE A 53 -3.23 -0.44 6.78
CA ILE A 53 -3.52 -1.86 6.76
C ILE A 53 -3.22 -2.43 5.37
N SER A 54 -2.43 -3.50 5.31
CA SER A 54 -2.13 -4.28 4.11
C SER A 54 -1.80 -5.72 4.49
N ASP A 55 -1.84 -6.60 3.50
CA ASP A 55 -1.37 -7.98 3.56
C ASP A 55 0.10 -8.13 3.10
N HIS A 56 0.77 -7.03 2.77
CA HIS A 56 2.20 -7.00 2.47
C HIS A 56 3.05 -7.13 3.74
N ALA A 57 4.19 -7.80 3.61
CA ALA A 57 5.21 -7.84 4.66
C ALA A 57 5.91 -6.49 4.82
N ASP A 58 6.12 -6.08 6.06
CA ASP A 58 6.94 -4.91 6.37
C ASP A 58 8.43 -5.20 6.19
N TRP A 59 9.24 -4.14 6.15
CA TRP A 59 10.69 -4.23 5.96
C TRP A 59 11.35 -5.24 6.90
N GLN A 60 11.02 -5.17 8.20
CA GLN A 60 11.62 -6.03 9.21
C GLN A 60 11.26 -7.50 8.95
N GLU A 61 9.98 -7.80 8.71
CA GLU A 61 9.48 -9.15 8.42
C GLU A 61 10.16 -9.74 7.17
N LEU A 62 10.32 -8.92 6.12
CA LEU A 62 11.00 -9.32 4.89
C LEU A 62 12.48 -9.64 5.16
N THR A 63 13.20 -8.76 5.86
CA THR A 63 14.62 -8.97 6.15
C THR A 63 14.86 -10.13 7.11
N ASP A 64 14.00 -10.31 8.12
CA ASP A 64 14.06 -11.43 9.06
C ASP A 64 13.83 -12.76 8.34
N THR A 65 12.87 -12.80 7.41
CA THR A 65 12.63 -13.97 6.55
C THR A 65 13.88 -14.35 5.76
N PHE A 66 14.62 -13.37 5.22
CA PHE A 66 15.85 -13.64 4.47
C PHE A 66 16.96 -14.19 5.37
N LEU A 67 17.09 -13.64 6.58
CA LEU A 67 18.07 -14.08 7.58
C LEU A 67 17.76 -15.49 8.12
N GLU A 68 16.48 -15.82 8.26
CA GLU A 68 16.00 -17.14 8.69
C GLU A 68 16.21 -18.19 7.59
N LEU A 69 15.71 -17.92 6.38
CA LEU A 69 15.72 -18.90 5.29
C LEU A 69 17.10 -19.07 4.64
N LYS A 70 17.95 -18.04 4.68
CA LYS A 70 19.29 -18.00 4.06
C LYS A 70 19.29 -18.49 2.60
N PRO A 71 18.49 -17.86 1.73
CA PRO A 71 18.42 -18.27 0.34
C PRO A 71 19.78 -18.09 -0.35
N GLN A 72 20.08 -18.95 -1.33
CA GLN A 72 21.31 -18.83 -2.13
C GLN A 72 21.33 -17.52 -2.94
N GLU A 73 20.16 -17.05 -3.37
CA GLU A 73 19.99 -15.79 -4.09
C GLU A 73 18.56 -15.27 -3.93
N VAL A 74 18.39 -13.96 -3.77
CA VAL A 74 17.08 -13.29 -3.70
C VAL A 74 16.79 -12.59 -5.04
N TRP A 75 15.62 -12.84 -5.63
CA TRP A 75 15.18 -12.19 -6.86
C TRP A 75 14.01 -11.25 -6.55
N ILE A 76 14.19 -9.97 -6.85
CA ILE A 76 13.25 -8.90 -6.47
C ILE A 76 12.42 -8.52 -7.69
N THR A 77 11.10 -8.56 -7.59
CA THR A 77 10.19 -8.33 -8.73
C THR A 77 9.28 -7.12 -8.58
N HIS A 78 8.93 -6.72 -7.35
CA HIS A 78 7.96 -5.65 -7.09
C HIS A 78 8.50 -4.66 -6.05
N GLY A 79 8.11 -3.40 -6.21
CA GLY A 79 8.49 -2.29 -5.34
C GLY A 79 9.85 -1.69 -5.68
N ARG A 80 10.28 -0.72 -4.87
CA ARG A 80 11.56 -0.03 -5.05
C ARG A 80 12.74 -0.92 -4.70
N GLU A 81 13.28 -1.56 -5.73
CA GLU A 81 14.33 -2.57 -5.65
C GLU A 81 15.65 -2.05 -5.06
N GLU A 82 15.97 -0.76 -5.20
CA GLU A 82 17.29 -0.23 -4.82
C GLU A 82 17.57 -0.36 -3.31
N GLY A 83 16.54 -0.12 -2.49
CA GLY A 83 16.66 -0.23 -1.04
C GLY A 83 17.00 -1.64 -0.60
N LEU A 84 16.28 -2.62 -1.16
CA LEU A 84 16.46 -4.03 -0.81
C LEU A 84 17.76 -4.61 -1.38
N LEU A 85 18.15 -4.20 -2.59
CA LEU A 85 19.46 -4.53 -3.16
C LEU A 85 20.60 -4.02 -2.29
N ARG A 86 20.52 -2.76 -1.84
CA ARG A 86 21.54 -2.17 -0.97
C ARG A 86 21.61 -2.88 0.39
N TRP A 87 20.46 -3.23 0.97
CA TRP A 87 20.44 -4.01 2.20
C TRP A 87 21.10 -5.38 2.00
N ALA A 88 20.78 -6.07 0.91
CA ALA A 88 21.35 -7.38 0.61
C ALA A 88 22.88 -7.31 0.45
N GLU A 89 23.39 -6.30 -0.27
CA GLU A 89 24.82 -6.03 -0.42
C GLU A 89 25.52 -5.86 0.94
N ILE A 90 24.97 -5.02 1.82
CA ILE A 90 25.53 -4.76 3.16
C ILE A 90 25.54 -6.03 4.02
N ASN A 91 24.54 -6.90 3.87
CA ASN A 91 24.40 -8.13 4.63
C ASN A 91 25.07 -9.35 3.97
N GLY A 92 25.81 -9.16 2.87
CA GLY A 92 26.46 -10.26 2.15
C GLY A 92 25.49 -11.25 1.50
N GLN A 93 24.23 -10.85 1.30
CA GLN A 93 23.20 -11.64 0.65
C GLN A 93 23.25 -11.39 -0.86
N LYS A 94 23.39 -12.46 -1.66
CA LYS A 94 23.29 -12.34 -3.11
C LYS A 94 21.85 -11.99 -3.49
N ALA A 95 21.67 -10.89 -4.23
CA ALA A 95 20.37 -10.45 -4.69
C ALA A 95 20.45 -9.81 -6.08
N ARG A 96 19.35 -9.87 -6.83
CA ARG A 96 19.20 -9.18 -8.12
C ARG A 96 17.76 -8.72 -8.34
N ALA A 97 17.60 -7.57 -8.98
CA ALA A 97 16.30 -7.15 -9.50
C ALA A 97 15.96 -7.97 -10.77
N LEU A 98 14.72 -8.40 -10.85
CA LEU A 98 14.12 -9.06 -12.01
C LEU A 98 13.00 -8.17 -12.53
N ARG A 99 13.32 -7.33 -13.52
CA ARG A 99 12.30 -6.59 -14.27
C ARG A 99 11.59 -7.56 -15.21
N LEU A 100 10.33 -7.86 -14.91
CA LEU A 100 9.48 -8.70 -15.73
C LEU A 100 8.88 -7.84 -16.85
N VAL A 101 9.17 -8.20 -18.11
CA VAL A 101 8.63 -7.49 -19.28
C VAL A 101 7.11 -7.70 -19.32
N GLY A 102 6.34 -6.60 -19.34
CA GLY A 102 4.88 -6.61 -19.35
C GLY A 102 4.20 -6.47 -17.98
N TYR A 103 4.97 -6.41 -16.89
CA TYR A 103 4.53 -5.93 -15.58
C TYR A 103 5.14 -4.54 -15.36
N GLU A 104 4.64 -3.54 -16.10
CA GLU A 104 4.90 -2.14 -15.73
C GLU A 104 4.03 -1.80 -14.51
N GLU A 105 4.59 -1.03 -13.59
CA GLU A 105 4.06 -0.71 -12.26
C GLU A 105 2.55 -0.40 -12.28
N GLU A 106 1.71 -1.36 -11.86
CA GLU A 106 0.28 -1.11 -11.54
C GLU A 106 0.13 -0.07 -10.39
N ASP A 107 1.24 0.32 -9.75
CA ASP A 107 1.28 1.27 -8.63
C ASP A 107 0.85 2.71 -9.00
N ASP A 108 0.80 3.06 -10.29
CA ASP A 108 0.36 4.40 -10.75
C ASP A 108 -1.05 4.42 -11.41
N GLU A 109 -1.70 3.29 -11.68
CA GLU A 109 -3.02 3.27 -12.34
C GLU A 109 -4.23 3.41 -11.39
N ALA A 110 -4.04 3.32 -10.07
CA ALA A 110 -5.12 3.61 -9.10
C ALA A 110 -5.40 5.12 -8.90
N VAL A 111 -5.02 5.96 -9.88
CA VAL A 111 -5.09 7.43 -9.84
C VAL A 111 -6.03 8.01 -10.92
N ALA A 112 -6.57 7.21 -11.84
CA ALA A 112 -7.47 7.72 -12.88
C ALA A 112 -8.72 6.86 -13.11
N ALA A 113 -9.70 6.97 -12.21
CA ALA A 113 -11.12 6.73 -12.50
C ALA A 113 -12.03 7.42 -11.46
#